data_AF-A0A932U2V3-F1
#
_entry.id   AF-A0A932U2V3-F1
#
_cell.length_a   1.000
_cell.length_b   1.000
_cell.length_c   1.000
_cell.angle_alpha   90.00
_cell.angle_beta   90.00
_cell.angle_gamma   90.00
#
_symmetry.space_group_name_H-M   'P 1'
#
loop_
_entity.id
_entity.type
_entity.pdbx_description
1 polymer ?
#
loop_
_entity_poly.entity_id
_entity_poly.type
_entity_poly.pdbx_seq_one_letter_code
_entity_poly.pdbx_strand_id
1 'polypeptide(L)'
;MGALFYRLTHHEFAGLHFLRWLEVDLFVLGGAAALSWIPGGWLTAGVALALIVGLIAGQRYWQARDFVEFLPAEMPLVTPAILPSSAKLPVWASGYFSVENKHQHFTWLQGFFRTFPSREHAVICLNQPTAFLRLGQSAAGQSGMWYCFFRPETVKEVHWGEIRFGSESLPGLVVAHTVHLPRRNWLQPEKEVRKFIYLACPNREDALAILADLLYDRYAAEAAGRRSLNGVVKKHPQDTWRTLHG
;
A
#
# COMPACT_ATOMS: atom_id res chain seq x y z
N MET A 1 -9.06 -11.76 10.17
CA MET A 1 -7.91 -11.65 11.09
C MET A 1 -7.04 -10.42 10.81
N GLY A 2 -6.75 -10.05 9.55
CA GLY A 2 -5.92 -8.87 9.23
C GLY A 2 -6.31 -7.58 9.94
N ALA A 3 -7.61 -7.23 9.97
CA ALA A 3 -8.10 -6.04 10.66
C ALA A 3 -7.80 -6.00 12.18
N LEU A 4 -7.82 -7.15 12.86
CA LEU A 4 -7.47 -7.23 14.28
C LEU A 4 -5.99 -6.96 14.49
N PHE A 5 -5.13 -7.65 13.73
CA PHE A 5 -3.68 -7.44 13.79
C PHE A 5 -3.31 -6.00 13.45
N TYR A 6 -3.95 -5.40 12.44
CA TYR A 6 -3.74 -4.00 12.11
C TYR A 6 -4.03 -3.10 13.31
N ARG A 7 -5.21 -3.24 13.93
CA ARG A 7 -5.58 -2.44 15.11
C ARG A 7 -4.59 -2.61 16.27
N LEU A 8 -4.15 -3.83 16.55
CA LEU A 8 -3.16 -4.13 17.61
C LEU A 8 -1.78 -3.50 17.34
N THR A 9 -1.37 -3.43 16.07
CA THR A 9 -0.08 -2.84 15.67
C THR A 9 -0.12 -1.32 15.54
N HIS A 10 -1.28 -0.72 15.31
CA HIS A 10 -1.41 0.70 14.96
C HIS A 10 -1.88 1.58 16.12
N HIS A 11 -2.46 0.98 17.17
CA HIS A 11 -2.88 1.72 18.36
C HIS A 11 -1.86 1.58 19.48
N GLU A 12 -1.61 2.71 20.14
CA GLU A 12 -0.67 2.84 21.25
C GLU A 12 -1.41 3.02 22.57
N PHE A 13 -0.88 2.37 23.61
CA PHE A 13 -1.25 2.55 25.00
C PHE A 13 0.04 2.83 25.79
N ALA A 14 0.07 3.94 26.54
CA ALA A 14 1.27 4.37 27.29
C ALA A 14 2.56 4.43 26.44
N GLY A 15 2.46 4.83 25.17
CA GLY A 15 3.61 4.99 24.25
C GLY A 15 4.13 3.69 23.63
N LEU A 16 3.48 2.55 23.87
CA LEU A 16 3.78 1.26 23.24
C LEU A 16 2.55 0.75 22.48
N HIS A 17 2.77 0.07 21.35
CA HIS A 17 1.68 -0.58 20.62
C HIS A 17 1.03 -1.68 21.45
N PHE A 18 -0.29 -1.86 21.33
CA PHE A 18 -1.02 -2.92 22.05
C PHE A 18 -0.43 -4.31 21.84
N LEU A 19 0.05 -4.60 20.62
CA LEU A 19 0.69 -5.88 20.35
C LEU A 19 1.93 -6.12 21.22
N ARG A 20 2.74 -5.08 21.46
CA ARG A 20 3.92 -5.19 22.33
C ARG A 20 3.54 -5.39 23.79
N TRP A 21 2.47 -4.76 24.26
CA TRP A 21 1.95 -5.03 25.60
C TRP A 21 1.55 -6.50 25.76
N LEU A 22 0.84 -7.05 24.78
CA LEU A 22 0.45 -8.46 24.79
C LEU A 22 1.68 -9.40 24.78
N GLU A 23 2.72 -9.07 24.01
CA GLU A 23 3.98 -9.81 24.01
C GLU A 23 4.70 -9.76 25.36
N VAL A 24 4.75 -8.57 26.00
CA VAL A 24 5.35 -8.38 27.33
C VAL A 24 4.57 -9.17 28.39
N ASP A 25 3.25 -9.09 28.40
CA ASP A 25 2.40 -9.80 29.36
C ASP A 25 2.61 -11.32 29.25
N LEU A 26 2.59 -11.86 28.02
CA LEU A 26 2.86 -13.28 27.79
C LEU A 26 4.28 -13.67 28.21
N PHE A 27 5.27 -12.80 28.00
CA PHE A 27 6.65 -13.06 28.39
C PHE A 27 6.79 -13.10 29.92
N VAL A 28 6.20 -12.14 30.63
CA VAL A 28 6.18 -12.09 32.10
C VAL A 28 5.46 -13.30 32.69
N LEU A 29 4.28 -13.66 32.16
CA LEU A 29 3.53 -14.83 32.59
C LEU A 29 4.30 -16.13 32.33
N GLY A 30 4.91 -16.26 31.15
CA GLY A 30 5.74 -17.40 30.80
C GLY A 30 6.96 -17.55 31.71
N GLY A 31 7.64 -16.44 32.01
CA GLY A 31 8.77 -16.41 32.94
C GLY A 31 8.37 -16.75 34.38
N ALA A 32 7.29 -16.16 34.88
CA ALA A 32 6.76 -16.48 36.21
C ALA A 32 6.33 -17.95 36.33
N ALA A 33 5.72 -18.51 35.29
CA ALA A 33 5.38 -19.93 35.24
C ALA A 33 6.62 -20.83 35.21
N ALA A 34 7.67 -20.47 34.47
CA ALA A 34 8.93 -21.22 34.46
C ALA A 34 9.63 -21.20 35.83
N LEU A 35 9.49 -20.10 36.58
CA LEU A 35 9.96 -19.97 37.97
C LEU A 35 9.01 -20.62 39.00
N SER A 36 7.95 -21.29 38.54
CA SER A 36 6.92 -21.93 39.39
C SER A 36 6.17 -20.97 40.32
N TRP A 37 6.11 -19.67 39.99
CA TRP A 37 5.31 -18.69 40.75
C TRP A 37 3.81 -18.77 40.42
N ILE A 38 3.45 -19.43 39.31
CA ILE A 38 2.08 -19.59 38.82
C ILE A 38 1.81 -21.08 38.61
N PRO A 39 0.58 -21.57 38.90
CA PRO A 39 0.20 -22.95 38.61
C PRO A 39 0.39 -23.33 37.14
N GLY A 40 0.75 -24.60 36.91
CA GLY A 40 0.97 -25.18 35.58
C GLY A 40 2.42 -25.19 35.09
N GLY A 41 3.34 -24.49 35.78
CA GLY A 41 4.79 -24.63 35.59
C GLY A 41 5.24 -24.53 34.12
N TRP A 42 6.02 -25.52 33.68
CA TRP A 42 6.53 -25.61 32.30
C TRP A 42 5.45 -25.68 31.23
N LEU A 43 4.26 -26.20 31.53
CA LEU A 43 3.17 -26.27 30.56
C LEU A 43 2.63 -24.88 30.25
N THR A 44 2.38 -24.07 31.29
CA THR A 44 1.97 -22.68 31.14
C THR A 44 3.04 -21.87 30.41
N ALA A 45 4.32 -22.07 30.75
CA ALA A 45 5.44 -21.43 30.04
C ALA A 45 5.51 -21.82 28.55
N GLY A 46 5.31 -23.10 28.23
CA GLY A 46 5.28 -23.60 26.86
C GLY A 46 4.12 -23.02 26.04
N VAL A 47 2.92 -22.93 26.63
CA VAL A 47 1.76 -22.31 25.99
C VAL A 47 2.00 -20.82 25.75
N ALA A 48 2.52 -20.09 26.73
CA ALA A 48 2.84 -18.67 26.59
C ALA A 48 3.86 -18.44 25.46
N LEU A 49 4.92 -19.25 25.39
CA LEU A 49 5.91 -19.18 24.32
C LEU A 49 5.28 -19.45 22.95
N ALA A 50 4.44 -20.49 22.83
CA ALA A 50 3.75 -20.81 21.59
C ALA A 50 2.85 -19.66 21.12
N LEU A 51 2.15 -19.00 22.04
CA LEU A 51 1.31 -17.83 21.75
C LEU A 51 2.14 -16.63 21.27
N ILE A 52 3.28 -16.32 21.92
CA ILE A 52 4.19 -15.25 21.48
C ILE A 52 4.69 -15.52 20.06
N VAL A 53 5.18 -16.74 19.80
CA VAL A 53 5.66 -17.12 18.47
C VAL A 53 4.53 -17.02 17.44
N GLY A 54 3.33 -17.46 17.79
CA GLY A 54 2.14 -17.34 16.95
C GLY A 54 1.75 -15.89 16.64
N LEU A 55 1.86 -14.98 17.62
CA LEU A 55 1.59 -13.55 17.44
C LEU A 55 2.62 -12.90 16.53
N ILE A 56 3.91 -13.16 16.73
CA ILE A 56 4.99 -12.62 15.89
C ILE A 56 4.85 -13.15 14.46
N ALA A 57 4.61 -14.45 14.28
CA ALA A 57 4.40 -15.06 12.98
C ALA A 57 3.16 -14.48 12.28
N GLY A 58 2.04 -14.36 13.01
CA GLY A 58 0.80 -13.76 12.52
C GLY A 58 0.98 -12.30 12.12
N GLN A 59 1.66 -11.49 12.94
CA GLN A 59 1.98 -10.10 12.63
C GLN A 59 2.79 -10.03 11.34
N ARG A 60 3.89 -10.79 11.22
CA ARG A 60 4.71 -10.78 10.00
C ARG A 60 3.95 -11.23 8.76
N TYR A 61 3.12 -12.27 8.90
CA TYR A 61 2.29 -12.78 7.82
C TYR A 61 1.32 -11.72 7.28
N TRP A 62 0.65 -10.99 8.16
CA TRP A 62 -0.31 -9.95 7.78
C TRP A 62 0.37 -8.65 7.37
N GLN A 63 1.49 -8.27 8.00
CA GLN A 63 2.26 -7.09 7.63
C GLN A 63 2.84 -7.22 6.21
N ALA A 64 3.25 -8.43 5.80
CA ALA A 64 3.69 -8.70 4.44
C ALA A 64 2.58 -8.53 3.37
N ARG A 65 1.31 -8.46 3.79
CA ARG A 65 0.13 -8.31 2.95
C ARG A 65 -0.60 -6.99 3.19
N ASP A 66 0.04 -6.01 3.84
CA ASP A 66 -0.59 -4.75 4.24
C ASP A 66 -1.92 -4.96 4.99
N PHE A 67 -2.03 -6.06 5.75
CA PHE A 67 -3.19 -6.48 6.54
C PHE A 67 -4.51 -6.66 5.75
N VAL A 68 -4.44 -6.73 4.42
CA VAL A 68 -5.58 -7.02 3.53
C VAL A 68 -5.42 -8.40 2.90
N GLU A 69 -6.53 -8.94 2.41
CA GLU A 69 -6.55 -10.13 1.57
C GLU A 69 -7.05 -9.74 0.18
N PHE A 70 -6.28 -10.07 -0.85
CA PHE A 70 -6.68 -9.85 -2.24
C PHE A 70 -7.09 -11.19 -2.84
N LEU A 71 -8.29 -11.24 -3.41
CA LEU A 71 -8.85 -12.37 -4.12
C LEU A 71 -8.86 -12.02 -5.61
N PRO A 72 -7.88 -12.51 -6.40
CA PRO A 72 -7.84 -12.24 -7.83
C PRO A 72 -9.13 -12.74 -8.50
N ALA A 73 -9.68 -11.93 -9.39
CA ALA A 73 -10.81 -12.31 -10.23
C ALA A 73 -10.44 -12.13 -11.71
N GLU A 74 -11.30 -12.63 -12.59
CA GLU A 74 -11.13 -12.43 -14.02
C GLU A 74 -11.14 -10.94 -14.36
N MET A 75 -10.17 -10.51 -15.16
CA MET A 75 -10.05 -9.11 -15.57
C MET A 75 -11.27 -8.72 -16.42
N PRO A 76 -12.08 -7.74 -16.00
CA PRO A 76 -13.26 -7.35 -16.76
C PRO A 76 -12.82 -6.71 -18.08
N LEU A 77 -13.59 -6.95 -19.14
CA LEU A 77 -13.40 -6.28 -20.41
C LEU A 77 -13.85 -4.81 -20.27
N VAL A 78 -12.88 -3.90 -20.23
CA VAL A 78 -13.12 -2.47 -20.11
C VAL A 78 -12.42 -1.75 -21.25
N THR A 79 -13.14 -0.84 -21.91
CA THR A 79 -12.55 0.03 -22.93
C THR A 79 -11.65 1.05 -22.24
N PRO A 80 -10.34 1.13 -22.59
CA PRO A 80 -9.44 2.13 -22.03
C PRO A 80 -9.96 3.55 -22.26
N ALA A 81 -10.03 4.35 -21.20
CA ALA A 81 -10.61 5.68 -21.26
C ALA A 81 -9.94 6.61 -20.24
N ILE A 82 -9.76 7.87 -20.62
CA ILE A 82 -9.18 8.90 -19.76
C ILE A 82 -10.20 9.28 -18.68
N LEU A 83 -9.79 9.22 -17.42
CA LEU A 83 -10.52 9.82 -16.31
C LEU A 83 -10.35 11.35 -16.32
N PRO A 84 -11.43 12.15 -16.30
CA PRO A 84 -11.32 13.60 -16.24
C PRO A 84 -10.55 14.06 -14.99
N SER A 85 -9.72 15.09 -15.11
CA SER A 85 -8.87 15.57 -14.00
C SER A 85 -9.64 16.18 -12.81
N SER A 86 -10.92 16.51 -13.04
CA SER A 86 -11.87 16.95 -12.02
C SER A 86 -12.53 15.79 -11.28
N ALA A 87 -12.50 14.57 -11.82
CA ALA A 87 -13.10 13.40 -11.19
C ALA A 87 -12.32 13.00 -9.93
N LYS A 88 -13.07 12.64 -8.89
CA LYS A 88 -12.55 12.12 -7.62
C LYS A 88 -13.34 10.86 -7.30
N LEU A 89 -12.70 9.70 -7.48
CA LEU A 89 -13.36 8.42 -7.28
C LEU A 89 -13.09 7.93 -5.85
N PRO A 90 -14.11 7.64 -5.03
CA PRO A 90 -13.92 7.24 -3.65
C PRO A 90 -13.26 5.86 -3.57
N VAL A 91 -12.23 5.74 -2.73
CA VAL A 91 -11.49 4.49 -2.53
C VAL A 91 -11.15 4.26 -1.06
N TRP A 92 -11.04 2.99 -0.71
CA TRP A 92 -10.32 2.49 0.45
C TRP A 92 -8.97 1.98 -0.02
N ALA A 93 -7.90 2.58 0.48
CA ALA A 93 -6.56 2.30 0.00
C ALA A 93 -5.68 1.68 1.08
N SER A 94 -4.88 0.69 0.68
CA SER A 94 -3.85 0.08 1.53
C SER A 94 -2.54 0.02 0.78
N GLY A 95 -1.43 0.27 1.46
CA GLY A 95 -0.10 0.23 0.86
C GLY A 95 0.83 1.31 1.40
N TYR A 96 1.81 1.71 0.59
CA TYR A 96 2.85 2.66 0.96
C TYR A 96 2.45 4.10 0.62
N PHE A 97 2.32 4.93 1.65
CA PHE A 97 2.02 6.36 1.50
C PHE A 97 3.17 7.22 1.96
N SER A 98 3.22 8.42 1.41
CA SER A 98 4.19 9.45 1.78
C SER A 98 3.54 10.81 1.92
N VAL A 99 4.07 11.60 2.85
CA VAL A 99 3.78 13.04 2.96
C VAL A 99 5.06 13.73 3.40
N GLU A 100 5.48 14.75 2.65
CA GLU A 100 6.77 15.42 2.84
C GLU A 100 7.94 14.41 2.84
N ASN A 101 8.56 14.19 3.99
CA ASN A 101 9.67 13.24 4.21
C ASN A 101 9.26 12.04 5.09
N LYS A 102 7.96 11.90 5.36
CA LYS A 102 7.42 10.79 6.13
C LYS A 102 6.89 9.73 5.19
N HIS A 103 7.18 8.49 5.51
CA HIS A 103 6.70 7.35 4.78
C HIS A 103 6.12 6.33 5.73
N GLN A 104 4.95 5.80 5.41
CA GLN A 104 4.24 4.90 6.29
C GLN A 104 3.39 3.93 5.46
N HIS A 105 3.35 2.68 5.90
CA HIS A 105 2.36 1.72 5.42
C HIS A 105 1.06 1.93 6.19
N PHE A 106 -0.03 2.07 5.43
CA PHE A 106 -1.38 2.14 5.98
C PHE A 106 -2.27 1.08 5.38
N THR A 107 -3.29 0.71 6.14
CA THR A 107 -4.30 -0.26 5.73
C THR A 107 -5.67 0.36 5.83
N TRP A 108 -6.46 0.20 4.76
CA TRP A 108 -7.87 0.55 4.70
C TRP A 108 -8.14 2.02 5.03
N LEU A 109 -7.36 2.93 4.44
CA LEU A 109 -7.62 4.37 4.57
C LEU A 109 -8.66 4.84 3.56
N GLN A 110 -9.62 5.60 4.04
CA GLN A 110 -10.59 6.26 3.18
C GLN A 110 -9.93 7.44 2.44
N GLY A 111 -10.21 7.55 1.16
CA GLY A 111 -9.65 8.58 0.31
C GLY A 111 -10.30 8.65 -1.07
N PHE A 112 -9.57 9.28 -2.00
CA PHE A 112 -9.97 9.41 -3.38
C PHE A 112 -8.82 9.09 -4.32
N PHE A 113 -9.13 8.37 -5.40
CA PHE A 113 -8.29 8.28 -6.58
C PHE A 113 -8.59 9.45 -7.51
N ARG A 114 -7.54 10.03 -8.10
CA ARG A 114 -7.65 11.02 -9.17
C ARG A 114 -6.45 10.95 -10.10
N THR A 115 -6.66 11.44 -11.31
CA THR A 115 -5.58 11.59 -12.30
C THR A 115 -5.38 13.06 -12.61
N PHE A 116 -4.14 13.53 -12.56
CA PHE A 116 -3.80 14.92 -12.87
C PHE A 116 -3.70 15.14 -14.39
N PRO A 117 -3.72 16.39 -14.87
CA PRO A 117 -3.51 16.69 -16.30
C PRO A 117 -2.19 16.15 -16.85
N SER A 118 -1.17 15.99 -16.00
CA SER A 118 0.12 15.36 -16.31
C SER A 118 0.06 13.84 -16.47
N ARG A 119 -1.11 13.21 -16.31
CA ARG A 119 -1.33 11.76 -16.19
C ARG A 119 -0.70 11.12 -14.97
N GLU A 120 -0.23 11.91 -14.00
CA GLU A 120 0.14 11.37 -12.70
C GLU A 120 -1.13 10.94 -11.93
N HIS A 121 -1.12 9.71 -11.44
CA HIS A 121 -2.20 9.18 -10.62
C HIS A 121 -1.89 9.43 -9.15
N ALA A 122 -2.91 9.83 -8.41
CA ALA A 122 -2.80 10.09 -7.00
C ALA A 122 -3.92 9.43 -6.22
N VAL A 123 -3.53 8.79 -5.12
CA VAL A 123 -4.43 8.29 -4.10
C VAL A 123 -4.22 9.15 -2.88
N ILE A 124 -5.28 9.88 -2.51
CA ILE A 124 -5.25 10.88 -1.46
C ILE A 124 -6.15 10.42 -0.33
N CYS A 125 -5.56 10.11 0.81
CA CYS A 125 -6.25 9.53 1.95
C CYS A 125 -6.17 10.44 3.18
N LEU A 126 -7.23 10.44 3.99
CA LEU A 126 -7.21 11.09 5.30
C LEU A 126 -7.09 10.02 6.38
N ASN A 127 -6.01 10.07 7.15
CA ASN A 127 -5.89 9.26 8.37
C ASN A 127 -6.39 10.08 9.57
N GLN A 128 -7.53 9.67 10.12
CA GLN A 128 -8.10 10.32 11.30
C GLN A 128 -7.60 9.64 12.58
N PRO A 129 -7.42 10.42 13.67
CA PRO A 129 -7.16 9.83 14.98
C PRO A 129 -8.26 8.82 15.34
N THR A 130 -7.86 7.60 15.69
CA THR A 130 -8.78 6.55 16.10
C THR A 130 -8.43 6.05 17.49
N ALA A 131 -9.44 5.50 18.19
CA ALA A 131 -9.26 4.91 19.50
C ALA A 131 -9.56 3.40 19.45
N PHE A 132 -8.78 2.61 20.17
CA PHE A 132 -8.97 1.17 20.32
C PHE A 132 -9.30 0.82 21.76
N LEU A 133 -10.43 0.13 21.95
CA LEU A 133 -10.98 -0.27 23.26
C LEU A 133 -11.13 0.90 24.25
N ARG A 134 -11.28 2.13 23.77
CA ARG A 134 -11.31 3.38 24.57
C ARG A 134 -10.04 3.64 25.39
N LEU A 135 -9.00 2.83 25.24
CA LEU A 135 -7.77 2.89 26.05
C LEU A 135 -6.59 3.40 25.25
N GLY A 136 -6.41 2.95 24.01
CA GLY A 136 -5.30 3.42 23.18
C GLY A 136 -5.75 4.28 22.01
N GLN A 137 -4.78 5.02 21.49
CA GLN A 137 -4.95 6.01 20.42
C GLN A 137 -4.04 5.66 19.26
N SER A 138 -4.44 6.00 18.04
CA SER A 138 -3.55 5.97 16.88
C SER A 138 -2.35 6.90 17.11
N ALA A 139 -1.16 6.50 16.66
CA ALA A 139 0.06 7.28 16.88
C ALA A 139 -0.08 8.74 16.38
N ALA A 140 0.22 9.71 17.25
CA ALA A 140 -0.04 11.13 16.98
C ALA A 140 0.60 11.64 15.67
N GLY A 141 1.77 11.11 15.31
CA GLY A 141 2.51 11.51 14.10
C GLY A 141 1.93 11.01 12.78
N GLN A 142 0.87 10.19 12.81
CA GLN A 142 0.26 9.58 11.63
C GLN A 142 -1.04 10.25 11.18
N SER A 143 -1.56 11.21 11.95
CA SER A 143 -2.82 11.89 11.63
C SER A 143 -2.64 12.88 10.48
N GLY A 144 -3.64 12.99 9.59
CA GLY A 144 -3.66 13.97 8.50
C GLY A 144 -3.75 13.35 7.11
N MET A 145 -3.39 14.15 6.10
CA MET A 145 -3.48 13.75 4.70
C MET A 145 -2.23 12.99 4.26
N TRP A 146 -2.44 11.87 3.59
CA TRP A 146 -1.41 10.98 3.07
C TRP A 146 -1.62 10.72 1.59
N TYR A 147 -0.51 10.60 0.86
CA TYR A 147 -0.54 10.53 -0.59
C TYR A 147 0.24 9.33 -1.10
N CYS A 148 -0.28 8.69 -2.13
CA CYS A 148 0.48 7.78 -2.97
C CYS A 148 0.41 8.31 -4.40
N PHE A 149 1.55 8.71 -4.96
CA PHE A 149 1.67 9.17 -6.33
C PHE A 149 2.37 8.10 -7.15
N PHE A 150 1.85 7.82 -8.33
CA PHE A 150 2.54 6.98 -9.30
C PHE A 150 2.26 7.48 -10.72
N ARG A 151 3.32 7.55 -11.51
CA ARG A 151 3.26 7.94 -12.92
C ARG A 151 3.01 6.70 -13.77
N PRO A 152 2.44 6.86 -14.98
CA PRO A 152 2.22 5.75 -15.89
C PRO A 152 3.41 4.81 -16.07
N GLU A 153 4.62 5.36 -16.22
CA GLU A 153 5.86 4.61 -16.44
C GLU A 153 6.32 3.79 -15.22
N THR A 154 5.87 4.16 -14.01
CA THR A 154 6.20 3.42 -12.79
C THR A 154 5.23 2.28 -12.53
N VAL A 155 4.04 2.29 -13.13
CA VAL A 155 3.06 1.20 -13.08
C VAL A 155 3.59 0.01 -13.88
N LYS A 156 3.71 -1.15 -13.23
CA LYS A 156 4.22 -2.38 -13.83
C LYS A 156 3.10 -3.36 -14.14
N GLU A 157 2.16 -3.52 -13.21
CA GLU A 157 1.05 -4.45 -13.34
C GLU A 157 -0.18 -3.88 -12.65
N VAL A 158 -1.35 -4.21 -13.19
CA VAL A 158 -2.65 -3.93 -12.60
C VAL A 158 -3.41 -5.25 -12.57
N HIS A 159 -3.87 -5.65 -11.39
CA HIS A 159 -4.65 -6.86 -11.19
C HIS A 159 -6.04 -6.49 -10.69
N TRP A 160 -7.06 -7.15 -11.22
CA TRP A 160 -8.45 -6.98 -10.80
C TRP A 160 -8.86 -8.08 -9.82
N GLY A 161 -9.71 -7.73 -8.85
CA GLY A 161 -10.24 -8.70 -7.91
C GLY A 161 -11.12 -8.08 -6.84
N GLU A 162 -11.27 -8.81 -5.74
CA GLU A 162 -11.86 -8.31 -4.51
C GLU A 162 -10.78 -8.08 -3.46
N ILE A 163 -10.92 -7.00 -2.70
CA ILE A 163 -10.03 -6.71 -1.57
C ILE A 163 -10.87 -6.82 -0.30
N ARG A 164 -10.37 -7.62 0.65
CA ARG A 164 -11.03 -7.90 1.92
C ARG A 164 -10.25 -7.31 3.08
N PHE A 165 -10.99 -6.69 4.01
CA PHE A 165 -10.47 -6.21 5.27
C PHE A 165 -11.49 -6.46 6.39
N GLY A 166 -11.14 -7.38 7.30
CA GLY A 166 -12.10 -7.81 8.33
C GLY A 166 -13.29 -8.54 7.70
N SER A 167 -14.49 -8.02 7.90
CA SER A 167 -15.74 -8.52 7.32
C SER A 167 -16.11 -7.84 6.00
N GLU A 168 -15.45 -6.73 5.65
CA GLU A 168 -15.73 -5.99 4.42
C GLU A 168 -15.02 -6.66 3.24
N SER A 169 -15.73 -6.81 2.12
CA SER A 169 -15.20 -7.20 0.81
C SER A 169 -15.69 -6.18 -0.21
N LEU A 170 -14.77 -5.60 -0.97
CA LEU A 170 -15.08 -4.60 -1.99
C LEU A 170 -14.38 -4.94 -3.31
N PRO A 171 -15.02 -4.67 -4.47
CA PRO A 171 -14.35 -4.77 -5.75
C PRO A 171 -13.18 -3.79 -5.81
N GLY A 172 -12.10 -4.17 -6.47
CA GLY A 172 -10.94 -3.31 -6.50
C GLY A 172 -9.82 -3.83 -7.39
N LEU A 173 -8.69 -3.16 -7.23
CA LEU A 173 -7.52 -3.38 -8.05
C LEU A 173 -6.24 -3.25 -7.24
N VAL A 174 -5.26 -4.07 -7.61
CA VAL A 174 -3.91 -4.02 -7.08
C VAL A 174 -3.01 -3.43 -8.14
N VAL A 175 -2.41 -2.29 -7.83
CA VAL A 175 -1.45 -1.65 -8.73
C VAL A 175 -0.05 -1.90 -8.19
N ALA A 176 0.75 -2.62 -8.96
CA ALA A 176 2.16 -2.77 -8.70
C ALA A 176 2.91 -1.61 -9.36
N HIS A 177 3.64 -0.83 -8.58
CA HIS A 177 4.42 0.30 -9.08
C HIS A 177 5.81 0.37 -8.45
N THR A 178 6.74 1.04 -9.11
CA THR A 178 8.07 1.33 -8.56
C THR A 178 8.02 2.60 -7.73
N VAL A 179 8.56 2.52 -6.51
CA VAL A 179 8.75 3.67 -5.62
C VAL A 179 10.22 3.90 -5.42
N HIS A 180 10.61 5.16 -5.55
CA HIS A 180 11.96 5.61 -5.25
C HIS A 180 12.10 5.89 -3.75
N LEU A 181 12.92 5.09 -3.06
CA LEU A 181 13.19 5.30 -1.64
C LEU A 181 14.46 6.14 -1.50
N PRO A 182 14.36 7.37 -0.93
CA PRO A 182 15.53 8.21 -0.74
C PRO A 182 16.50 7.58 0.25
N ARG A 183 17.79 7.89 0.09
CA ARG A 183 18.83 7.45 1.01
C ARG A 183 18.55 7.97 2.42
N ARG A 184 18.31 7.06 3.37
CA ARG A 184 18.00 7.43 4.76
C ARG A 184 19.26 7.57 5.63
N ASN A 185 20.28 6.76 5.38
CA ASN A 185 21.57 6.81 6.08
C ASN A 185 22.67 6.18 5.20
N TRP A 186 23.89 6.05 5.74
CA TRP A 186 25.01 5.47 5.00
C TRP A 186 24.88 3.96 4.75
N LEU A 187 24.06 3.25 5.54
CA LEU A 187 23.79 1.81 5.42
C LEU A 187 22.61 1.49 4.47
N GLN A 188 21.73 2.46 4.21
CA GLN A 188 20.54 2.29 3.39
C GLN A 188 20.65 3.20 2.17
N PRO A 189 21.32 2.73 1.09
CA PRO A 189 21.42 3.47 -0.14
C PRO A 189 20.04 3.66 -0.77
N GLU A 190 19.98 4.63 -1.66
CA GLU A 190 18.84 4.89 -2.52
C GLU A 190 18.47 3.63 -3.32
N LYS A 191 17.18 3.29 -3.34
CA LYS A 191 16.72 2.06 -3.97
C LYS A 191 15.34 2.22 -4.58
N GLU A 192 15.19 1.75 -5.81
CA GLU A 192 13.88 1.52 -6.41
C GLU A 192 13.32 0.19 -5.90
N VAL A 193 12.13 0.26 -5.29
CA VAL A 193 11.46 -0.92 -4.74
C VAL A 193 10.09 -1.03 -5.38
N ARG A 194 9.77 -2.24 -5.84
CA ARG A 194 8.42 -2.58 -6.28
C ARG A 194 7.50 -2.61 -5.06
N LYS A 195 6.44 -1.82 -5.10
CA LYS A 195 5.40 -1.72 -4.08
C LYS A 195 4.04 -1.98 -4.69
N PHE A 196 3.10 -2.33 -3.84
CA PHE A 196 1.72 -2.56 -4.21
C PHE A 196 0.85 -1.53 -3.50
N ILE A 197 -0.15 -1.02 -4.22
CA ILE A 197 -1.25 -0.28 -3.64
C ILE A 197 -2.55 -1.01 -3.98
N TYR A 198 -3.33 -1.30 -2.94
CA TYR A 198 -4.63 -1.95 -3.02
C TYR A 198 -5.68 -0.85 -3.01
N LEU A 199 -6.52 -0.80 -4.04
CA LEU A 199 -7.57 0.20 -4.21
C LEU A 199 -8.93 -0.50 -4.24
N ALA A 200 -9.62 -0.50 -3.12
CA ALA A 200 -10.96 -1.06 -2.98
C ALA A 200 -11.98 0.06 -3.16
N CYS A 201 -13.00 -0.16 -3.99
CA CYS A 201 -13.99 0.85 -4.30
C CYS A 201 -15.35 0.45 -3.70
N PRO A 202 -16.10 1.40 -3.10
CA PRO A 202 -17.47 1.13 -2.66
C PRO A 202 -18.37 0.68 -3.82
N ASN A 203 -18.17 1.27 -5.00
CA ASN A 203 -18.91 0.94 -6.21
C ASN A 203 -18.01 0.25 -7.23
N ARG A 204 -18.55 -0.76 -7.91
CA ARG A 204 -17.84 -1.45 -8.99
C ARG A 204 -17.56 -0.53 -10.18
N GLU A 205 -18.46 0.41 -10.48
CA GLU A 205 -18.29 1.37 -11.59
C GLU A 205 -17.07 2.27 -11.39
N ASP A 206 -16.85 2.74 -10.15
CA ASP A 206 -15.66 3.52 -9.80
C ASP A 206 -14.37 2.70 -10.00
N ALA A 207 -14.37 1.43 -9.58
CA ALA A 207 -13.24 0.52 -9.79
C ALA A 207 -12.96 0.30 -11.29
N LEU A 208 -14.01 0.14 -12.10
CA LEU A 208 -13.89 -0.02 -13.55
C LEU A 208 -13.37 1.27 -14.22
N ALA A 209 -13.79 2.45 -13.74
CA ALA A 209 -13.31 3.73 -14.25
C ALA A 209 -11.82 3.94 -13.94
N ILE A 210 -11.37 3.58 -12.73
CA ILE A 210 -9.94 3.59 -12.37
C ILE A 210 -9.17 2.61 -13.26
N LEU A 211 -9.69 1.40 -13.46
CA LEU A 211 -9.07 0.40 -14.32
C LEU A 211 -8.96 0.90 -15.78
N ALA A 212 -10.01 1.52 -16.33
CA ALA A 212 -10.02 2.08 -17.67
C ALA A 212 -8.93 3.14 -17.85
N ASP A 213 -8.74 4.00 -16.84
CA ASP A 213 -7.75 5.07 -16.83
C ASP A 213 -6.32 4.54 -16.80
N LEU A 214 -6.04 3.56 -15.92
CA LEU A 214 -4.73 2.94 -15.83
C LEU A 214 -4.38 2.13 -17.09
N LEU A 215 -5.37 1.44 -17.67
CA LEU A 215 -5.18 0.73 -18.94
C LEU A 215 -4.90 1.70 -20.08
N TYR A 216 -5.57 2.86 -20.12
CA TYR A 216 -5.35 3.88 -21.14
C TYR A 216 -3.88 4.28 -21.23
N ASP A 217 -3.23 4.54 -20.10
CA ASP A 217 -1.83 4.93 -20.10
C ASP A 217 -0.89 3.82 -20.54
N ARG A 218 -1.20 2.56 -20.18
CA ARG A 218 -0.45 1.40 -20.67
C ARG A 218 -0.53 1.28 -22.19
N TYR A 219 -1.73 1.38 -22.76
CA TYR A 219 -1.92 1.34 -24.21
C TYR A 219 -1.25 2.52 -24.91
N ALA A 220 -1.32 3.72 -24.33
CA ALA A 220 -0.66 4.90 -24.87
C ALA A 220 0.87 4.75 -24.88
N ALA A 221 1.46 4.19 -23.81
CA ALA A 221 2.89 3.91 -23.72
C ALA A 221 3.33 2.84 -24.75
N GLU A 222 2.58 1.76 -24.90
CA GLU A 222 2.84 0.72 -25.90
C GLU A 222 2.75 1.26 -27.33
N ALA A 223 1.74 2.10 -27.62
CA ALA A 223 1.60 2.75 -28.93
C ALA A 223 2.76 3.72 -29.23
N ALA A 224 3.21 4.49 -28.24
CA ALA A 224 4.37 5.37 -28.37
C ALA A 224 5.66 4.58 -28.62
N GLY A 225 5.86 3.46 -27.90
CA GLY A 225 7.01 2.57 -28.10
C GLY A 225 7.06 1.96 -29.51
N ARG A 226 5.92 1.51 -30.05
CA ARG A 226 5.82 0.99 -31.43
C ARG A 226 6.11 2.06 -32.48
N ARG A 227 5.67 3.31 -32.27
CA ARG A 227 6.00 4.44 -33.15
C ARG A 227 7.49 4.79 -33.14
N SER A 228 8.17 4.60 -32.01
CA SER A 228 9.63 4.79 -31.92
C SER A 228 10.41 3.70 -32.67
N LEU A 229 9.95 2.45 -32.59
CA LEU A 229 10.58 1.31 -33.29
C LEU A 229 10.39 1.34 -34.82
N ASN A 230 9.23 1.78 -35.29
CA ASN A 230 8.93 1.90 -36.73
C ASN A 230 9.17 3.32 -37.30
N GLY A 231 9.55 4.27 -36.46
CA GLY A 231 9.69 5.69 -36.80
C GLY A 231 11.13 6.05 -37.07
N VAL A 232 11.44 6.14 -38.37
CA VAL A 232 12.43 7.05 -39.00
C VAL A 232 13.17 7.91 -37.99
N VAL A 233 14.49 7.69 -37.88
CA VAL A 233 15.43 8.63 -37.26
C VAL A 233 15.10 10.02 -37.82
N LYS A 234 14.34 10.83 -37.05
CA LYS A 234 14.27 12.25 -37.30
C LYS A 234 15.67 12.73 -37.01
N LYS A 235 16.47 12.89 -38.07
CA LYS A 235 17.69 13.71 -38.00
C LYS A 235 17.32 14.95 -37.21
N HIS A 236 18.04 15.18 -36.14
CA HIS A 236 17.84 16.37 -35.33
C HIS A 236 17.92 17.57 -36.30
N PRO A 237 17.08 18.61 -36.20
CA PRO A 237 17.16 19.77 -37.10
C PRO A 237 18.57 20.41 -37.15
N GLN A 238 19.42 20.09 -36.17
CA GLN A 238 20.83 20.49 -36.11
C GLN A 238 21.77 19.68 -37.03
N ASP A 239 21.40 18.47 -37.46
CA ASP A 239 22.18 17.66 -38.40
C ASP A 239 22.03 18.11 -39.85
N THR A 240 20.95 18.84 -40.18
CA THR A 240 20.73 19.42 -41.51
C THR A 240 21.61 20.63 -41.80
N TRP A 241 22.13 21.33 -40.78
CA TRP A 241 22.97 22.52 -40.98
C TRP A 241 24.44 22.20 -41.28
N ARG A 242 24.90 20.96 -41.02
CA ARG A 242 26.29 20.56 -41.30
C ARG A 242 26.57 20.16 -42.75
N THR A 243 25.54 19.97 -43.57
CA THR A 243 25.69 19.50 -44.97
C THR A 243 25.60 20.58 -46.03
N LEU A 244 25.52 21.86 -45.66
CA LEU A 244 25.43 22.99 -46.61
C LEU A 244 26.70 23.87 -46.66
N HIS A 245 27.77 23.48 -45.97
CA HIS A 245 29.08 24.16 -46.01
C HIS A 245 30.24 23.18 -46.19
N GLY A 246 30.13 22.31 -47.19
CA GLY A 246 31.22 21.50 -47.72
C GLY A 246 31.31 21.70 -49.23
#